data_AF-A0A227JB18-F1
#
_entry.id   AF-A0A227JB18-F1
#
_cell.length_a   1.000
_cell.length_b   1.000
_cell.length_c   1.000
_cell.angle_alpha   90.00
_cell.angle_beta   90.00
_cell.angle_gamma   90.00
#
_symmetry.space_group_name_H-M   'P 1'
#
loop_
_entity.id
_entity.type
_entity.pdbx_description
1 polymer ?
#
loop_
_entity_poly.entity_id
_entity_poly.type
_entity_poly.pdbx_seq_one_letter_code
_entity_poly.pdbx_strand_id
1 'polypeptide(L)'
;MDPLTQGLLGAALPQSASNKRHIVAAGVLGVAAGMAPDLDVLIRSSSDPLLFLEYHRHFTHSLLFIPFGSFLCALVLYPLFAKRRGLNFQQSWFYCALGYSTHALLDACTSYGTQLFWPINNTRYAWNTISVIDPAFSLPILILLLFAALKRNRSYARVAFLWSLAYLTLGVIQRDRAEAAGWKIVQERQHSAVQLKAKPTFGNLLVWKVIYETEDNYYVDAVRVGRSIKIYPGESTPKLSVKTQFPWLDPQSQQAKDIERFRWFSNGF
;
A
#
# COMPACT_ATOMS: atom_id res chain seq x y z
N MET A 1 0.96 1.72 -3.57
CA MET A 1 2.10 2.64 -3.35
C MET A 1 2.56 3.09 -4.73
N ASP A 2 3.31 4.17 -4.88
CA ASP A 2 3.84 4.50 -6.20
C ASP A 2 4.80 3.40 -6.73
N PRO A 3 4.85 3.16 -8.05
CA PRO A 3 5.65 2.05 -8.62
C PRO A 3 7.15 2.17 -8.36
N LEU A 4 7.70 3.39 -8.25
CA LEU A 4 9.11 3.58 -7.94
C LEU A 4 9.41 3.02 -6.55
N THR A 5 8.61 3.39 -5.56
CA THR A 5 8.78 2.89 -4.19
C THR A 5 8.63 1.37 -4.11
N GLN A 6 7.66 0.80 -4.85
CA GLN A 6 7.52 -0.66 -4.92
C GLN A 6 8.77 -1.34 -5.50
N GLY A 7 9.32 -0.81 -6.58
CA GLY A 7 10.57 -1.30 -7.14
C GLY A 7 11.76 -1.17 -6.18
N LEU A 8 11.86 -0.05 -5.45
CA LEU A 8 12.92 0.19 -4.48
C LEU A 8 12.87 -0.81 -3.31
N LEU A 9 11.72 -0.98 -2.65
CA LEU A 9 11.60 -1.95 -1.57
C LEU A 9 11.76 -3.39 -2.09
N GLY A 10 11.22 -3.66 -3.28
CA GLY A 10 11.39 -4.92 -4.00
C GLY A 10 12.84 -5.25 -4.31
N ALA A 11 13.72 -4.27 -4.50
CA ALA A 11 15.16 -4.48 -4.63
C ALA A 11 15.89 -4.58 -3.29
N ALA A 12 15.45 -3.85 -2.26
CA ALA A 12 16.14 -3.79 -0.97
C ALA A 12 16.26 -5.17 -0.31
N LEU A 13 15.16 -5.91 -0.25
CA LEU A 13 15.14 -7.21 0.41
C LEU A 13 16.01 -8.26 -0.32
N PRO A 14 15.90 -8.49 -1.64
CA PRO A 14 16.80 -9.38 -2.39
C PRO A 14 18.27 -8.98 -2.31
N GLN A 15 18.60 -7.69 -2.44
CA GLN A 15 19.99 -7.25 -2.32
C GLN A 15 20.56 -7.53 -0.94
N SER A 16 19.77 -7.34 0.12
CA SER A 16 20.18 -7.57 1.51
C SER A 16 20.50 -9.05 1.82
N ALA A 17 19.81 -9.97 1.13
CA ALA A 17 19.94 -11.42 1.25
C ALA A 17 20.95 -12.03 0.26
N SER A 18 21.34 -11.29 -0.79
CA SER A 18 22.25 -11.76 -1.83
C SER A 18 23.73 -11.80 -1.41
N ASN A 19 24.53 -12.47 -2.23
CA ASN A 19 25.99 -12.44 -2.16
C ASN A 19 26.57 -11.26 -2.97
N LYS A 20 27.77 -10.81 -2.61
CA LYS A 20 28.49 -9.69 -3.27
C LYS A 20 28.55 -9.82 -4.80
N ARG A 21 28.70 -11.04 -5.31
CA ARG A 21 28.74 -11.33 -6.75
C ARG A 21 27.40 -11.07 -7.46
N HIS A 22 26.29 -11.31 -6.78
CA HIS A 22 24.95 -11.30 -7.37
C HIS A 22 24.11 -10.08 -6.99
N ILE A 23 24.63 -9.17 -6.17
CA ILE A 23 23.86 -8.04 -5.62
C ILE A 23 23.12 -7.21 -6.67
N VAL A 24 23.76 -6.87 -7.79
CA VAL A 24 23.12 -6.13 -8.87
C VAL A 24 22.01 -6.96 -9.53
N ALA A 25 22.27 -8.24 -9.79
CA ALA A 25 21.29 -9.12 -10.44
C ALA A 25 20.08 -9.39 -9.51
N ALA A 26 20.32 -9.62 -8.23
CA ALA A 26 19.28 -9.74 -7.20
C ALA A 26 18.44 -8.47 -7.10
N GLY A 27 19.08 -7.30 -7.15
CA GLY A 27 18.38 -6.01 -7.19
C GLY A 27 17.46 -5.86 -8.38
N VAL A 28 17.94 -6.13 -9.60
CA VAL A 28 17.12 -6.02 -10.83
C VAL A 28 15.94 -6.99 -10.81
N LEU A 29 16.17 -8.25 -10.41
CA LEU A 29 15.09 -9.23 -10.26
C LEU A 29 14.08 -8.77 -9.20
N GLY A 30 14.57 -8.21 -8.10
CA GLY A 30 13.77 -7.64 -7.03
C GLY A 30 12.90 -6.47 -7.47
N VAL A 31 13.45 -5.49 -8.21
CA VAL A 31 12.67 -4.37 -8.77
C VAL A 31 11.55 -4.91 -9.64
N ALA A 32 11.88 -5.78 -10.60
CA ALA A 32 10.92 -6.27 -11.58
C ALA A 32 9.81 -7.10 -10.92
N ALA A 33 10.18 -8.04 -10.04
CA ALA A 33 9.20 -8.86 -9.33
C ALA A 33 8.39 -8.06 -8.30
N GLY A 34 9.02 -7.08 -7.65
CA GLY A 34 8.36 -6.18 -6.70
C GLY A 34 7.41 -5.19 -7.37
N MET A 35 7.48 -4.95 -8.68
CA MET A 35 6.51 -4.15 -9.43
C MET A 35 5.45 -5.00 -10.15
N ALA A 36 5.67 -6.31 -10.27
CA ALA A 36 4.81 -7.19 -11.05
C ALA A 36 3.35 -7.28 -10.57
N PRO A 37 3.02 -7.21 -9.25
CA PRO A 37 1.62 -7.26 -8.82
C PRO A 37 0.71 -6.19 -9.44
N ASP A 38 1.23 -4.98 -9.63
CA ASP A 38 0.51 -3.84 -10.24
C ASP A 38 0.22 -4.02 -11.74
N LEU A 39 0.72 -5.07 -12.39
CA LEU A 39 0.30 -5.44 -13.75
C LEU A 39 -1.19 -5.82 -13.81
N ASP A 40 -1.83 -6.03 -12.66
CA ASP A 40 -3.28 -6.15 -12.54
C ASP A 40 -4.05 -4.92 -13.05
N VAL A 41 -3.40 -3.76 -13.23
CA VAL A 41 -3.97 -2.59 -13.91
C VAL A 41 -4.42 -2.86 -15.35
N LEU A 42 -3.87 -3.92 -15.96
CA LEU A 42 -4.25 -4.38 -17.29
C LEU A 42 -5.55 -5.19 -17.27
N ILE A 43 -6.01 -5.65 -16.10
CA ILE A 43 -7.30 -6.30 -15.91
C ILE A 43 -8.37 -5.21 -15.87
N ARG A 44 -8.87 -4.83 -17.05
CA ARG A 44 -9.86 -3.77 -17.23
C ARG A 44 -10.80 -4.11 -18.37
N SER A 45 -12.00 -3.55 -18.34
CA SER A 45 -13.01 -3.70 -19.39
C SER A 45 -13.48 -2.33 -19.89
N SER A 46 -13.75 -2.21 -21.18
CA SER A 46 -14.39 -1.02 -21.76
C SER A 46 -15.89 -0.95 -21.43
N SER A 47 -16.53 -2.09 -21.17
CA SER A 47 -17.95 -2.18 -20.80
C SER A 47 -18.19 -2.16 -19.29
N ASP A 48 -17.17 -2.44 -18.48
CA ASP A 48 -17.24 -2.43 -17.01
C ASP A 48 -16.08 -1.63 -16.42
N PRO A 49 -16.27 -0.32 -16.15
CA PRO A 49 -15.22 0.54 -15.59
C PRO A 49 -14.77 0.15 -14.18
N LEU A 50 -15.63 -0.51 -13.40
CA LEU A 50 -15.31 -0.88 -12.02
C LEU A 50 -14.49 -2.16 -11.91
N LEU A 51 -14.39 -2.96 -12.98
CA LEU A 51 -13.60 -4.19 -13.01
C LEU A 51 -12.14 -3.95 -12.57
N PHE A 52 -11.56 -2.83 -13.00
CA PHE A 52 -10.22 -2.43 -12.59
C PHE A 52 -10.13 -2.23 -11.06
N LEU A 53 -11.11 -1.58 -10.44
CA LEU A 53 -11.11 -1.34 -8.98
C LEU A 53 -11.27 -2.65 -8.18
N GLU A 54 -12.01 -3.61 -8.73
CA GLU A 54 -12.23 -4.91 -8.08
C GLU A 54 -10.98 -5.79 -8.08
N TYR A 55 -10.27 -5.83 -9.21
CA TYR A 55 -9.10 -6.68 -9.39
C TYR A 55 -7.78 -6.01 -8.99
N HIS A 56 -7.72 -4.68 -8.98
CA HIS A 56 -6.55 -3.98 -8.49
C HIS A 56 -6.38 -4.20 -6.97
N ARG A 57 -5.21 -4.74 -6.60
CA ARG A 57 -4.87 -5.18 -5.23
C ARG A 57 -5.66 -6.38 -4.72
N HIS A 58 -6.03 -7.27 -5.64
CA HIS A 58 -6.74 -8.52 -5.37
C HIS A 58 -5.75 -9.69 -5.24
N PHE A 59 -5.89 -10.73 -6.07
CA PHE A 59 -5.15 -11.98 -5.95
C PHE A 59 -3.65 -11.80 -6.18
N THR A 60 -3.23 -10.89 -7.07
CA THR A 60 -1.83 -10.53 -7.32
C THR A 60 -1.14 -9.97 -6.08
N HIS A 61 -1.92 -9.45 -5.13
CA HIS A 61 -1.44 -8.88 -3.87
C HIS A 61 -1.74 -9.78 -2.67
N SER A 62 -2.10 -11.05 -2.89
CA SER A 62 -2.25 -12.03 -1.82
C SER A 62 -0.90 -12.60 -1.38
N LEU A 63 -0.73 -12.78 -0.07
CA LEU A 63 0.42 -13.48 0.49
C LEU A 63 0.51 -14.94 0.01
N LEU A 64 -0.64 -15.58 -0.23
CA LEU A 64 -0.70 -16.95 -0.73
C LEU A 64 -0.34 -17.05 -2.22
N PHE A 65 -0.44 -15.94 -2.95
CA PHE A 65 -0.09 -15.88 -4.37
C PHE A 65 1.41 -15.66 -4.62
N ILE A 66 2.19 -15.26 -3.59
CA ILE A 66 3.63 -14.97 -3.71
C ILE A 66 4.40 -16.11 -4.39
N PRO A 67 4.26 -17.41 -4.00
CA PRO A 67 5.03 -18.47 -4.65
C PRO A 67 4.76 -18.58 -6.16
N PHE A 68 3.49 -18.44 -6.55
CA PHE A 68 3.06 -18.54 -7.95
C PHE A 68 3.46 -17.28 -8.75
N GLY A 69 3.13 -16.10 -8.25
CA GLY A 69 3.46 -14.82 -8.91
C GLY A 69 4.97 -14.64 -9.09
N SER A 70 5.76 -14.94 -8.06
CA SER A 70 7.23 -14.88 -8.15
C SER A 70 7.83 -15.94 -9.07
N PHE A 71 7.21 -17.12 -9.17
CA PHE A 71 7.62 -18.16 -10.12
C PHE A 71 7.42 -17.69 -11.57
N LEU A 72 6.28 -17.06 -11.89
CA LEU A 72 6.05 -16.47 -13.21
C LEU A 72 7.07 -15.38 -13.53
N CYS A 73 7.38 -14.48 -12.58
CA CYS A 73 8.44 -13.49 -12.76
C CYS A 73 9.79 -14.16 -13.06
N ALA A 74 10.14 -15.21 -12.31
CA ALA A 74 11.39 -15.94 -12.49
C ALA A 74 11.45 -16.65 -13.85
N LEU A 75 10.35 -17.25 -14.30
CA LEU A 75 10.23 -17.93 -15.59
C LEU A 75 10.56 -16.99 -16.76
N VAL A 76 10.12 -15.74 -16.68
CA VAL A 76 10.39 -14.71 -17.70
C VAL A 76 11.79 -14.13 -17.53
N LEU A 77 12.17 -13.70 -16.31
CA LEU A 77 13.41 -12.96 -16.08
C LEU A 77 14.66 -13.83 -16.11
N TYR A 78 14.53 -15.14 -15.85
CA TYR A 78 15.65 -16.07 -15.86
C TYR A 78 16.36 -16.16 -17.23
N PRO A 79 15.68 -16.55 -18.32
CA PRO A 79 16.31 -16.65 -19.64
C PRO A 79 16.72 -15.27 -20.20
N LEU A 80 15.96 -14.22 -19.89
CA LEU A 80 16.21 -12.86 -20.41
C LEU A 80 17.43 -12.19 -19.78
N PHE A 81 17.63 -12.40 -18.47
CA PHE A 81 18.63 -11.65 -17.70
C PHE A 81 19.44 -12.52 -16.75
N ALA A 82 18.78 -13.29 -15.87
CA ALA A 82 19.47 -13.88 -14.71
C ALA A 82 20.50 -14.95 -15.11
N LYS A 83 20.21 -15.77 -16.13
CA LYS A 83 21.13 -16.80 -16.65
C LYS A 83 22.44 -16.17 -17.14
N ARG A 84 22.37 -15.04 -17.85
CA ARG A 84 23.56 -14.29 -18.34
C ARG A 84 24.36 -13.65 -17.21
N ARG A 85 23.76 -13.49 -16.03
CA ARG A 85 24.41 -12.98 -14.81
C ARG A 85 24.96 -14.08 -13.91
N GLY A 86 24.93 -15.35 -14.34
CA GLY A 86 25.48 -16.48 -13.60
C GLY A 86 24.60 -16.99 -12.47
N LEU A 87 23.32 -16.60 -12.44
CA LEU A 87 22.35 -17.16 -11.51
C LEU A 87 21.76 -18.45 -12.07
N ASN A 88 21.48 -19.41 -11.20
CA ASN A 88 20.62 -20.54 -11.55
C ASN A 88 19.13 -20.15 -11.38
N PHE A 89 18.23 -21.01 -11.85
CA PHE A 89 16.79 -20.72 -11.80
C PHE A 89 16.28 -20.56 -10.36
N GLN A 90 16.70 -21.45 -9.45
CA GLN A 90 16.28 -21.41 -8.04
C GLN A 90 16.68 -20.11 -7.34
N GLN A 91 17.91 -19.62 -7.58
CA GLN A 91 18.36 -18.32 -7.05
C GLN A 91 17.54 -17.17 -7.65
N SER A 92 17.22 -17.24 -8.94
CA SER A 92 16.44 -16.23 -9.62
C SER A 92 15.02 -16.16 -9.07
N TRP A 93 14.39 -17.33 -8.88
CA TRP A 93 13.09 -17.45 -8.24
C TRP A 93 13.12 -16.96 -6.80
N PHE A 94 14.13 -17.32 -6.01
CA PHE A 94 14.28 -16.84 -4.64
C PHE A 94 14.35 -15.30 -4.58
N TYR A 95 15.14 -14.64 -5.43
CA TYR A 95 15.19 -13.17 -5.45
C TYR A 95 13.88 -12.54 -5.95
N CYS A 96 13.20 -13.16 -6.92
CA CYS A 96 11.87 -12.72 -7.32
C CYS A 96 10.86 -12.87 -6.18
N ALA A 97 10.89 -13.97 -5.43
CA ALA A 97 10.00 -14.24 -4.31
C ALA A 97 10.18 -13.21 -3.19
N LEU A 98 11.45 -12.89 -2.86
CA LEU A 98 11.76 -11.83 -1.91
C LEU A 98 11.22 -10.48 -2.38
N GLY A 99 11.45 -10.07 -3.63
CA GLY A 99 10.94 -8.79 -4.15
C GLY A 99 9.41 -8.74 -4.23
N TYR A 100 8.77 -9.80 -4.73
CA TYR A 100 7.31 -9.90 -4.84
C TYR A 100 6.64 -9.83 -3.46
N SER A 101 7.25 -10.46 -2.44
CA SER A 101 6.69 -10.51 -1.09
C SER A 101 6.56 -9.15 -0.40
N THR A 102 7.34 -8.14 -0.81
CA THR A 102 7.28 -6.81 -0.18
C THR A 102 6.07 -6.01 -0.63
N HIS A 103 5.54 -6.29 -1.82
CA HIS A 103 4.61 -5.40 -2.50
C HIS A 103 3.27 -5.26 -1.75
N ALA A 104 2.61 -6.39 -1.50
CA ALA A 104 1.31 -6.46 -0.84
C ALA A 104 1.36 -5.86 0.58
N LEU A 105 2.45 -6.12 1.31
CA LEU A 105 2.66 -5.62 2.66
C LEU A 105 2.82 -4.09 2.66
N LEU A 106 3.60 -3.53 1.73
CA LEU A 106 3.74 -2.09 1.60
C LEU A 106 2.43 -1.43 1.18
N ASP A 107 1.66 -2.08 0.31
CA ASP A 107 0.35 -1.59 -0.09
C ASP A 107 -0.67 -1.58 1.04
N ALA A 108 -0.65 -2.59 1.91
CA ALA A 108 -1.46 -2.62 3.13
C ALA A 108 -1.10 -1.49 4.11
N CYS A 109 0.13 -0.96 4.08
CA CYS A 109 0.52 0.24 4.82
C CYS A 109 -0.17 1.52 4.30
N THR A 110 -0.72 1.52 3.08
CA THR A 110 -1.41 2.69 2.50
C THR A 110 -2.91 2.72 2.84
N SER A 111 -3.65 3.70 2.30
CA SER A 111 -5.06 3.93 2.63
C SER A 111 -6.10 3.33 1.66
N TYR A 112 -5.68 2.62 0.61
CA TYR A 112 -6.57 2.12 -0.46
C TYR A 112 -7.08 0.69 -0.23
N GLY A 113 -6.49 -0.07 0.70
CA GLY A 113 -6.93 -1.42 1.02
C GLY A 113 -6.41 -2.49 0.05
N THR A 114 -5.89 -3.58 0.61
CA THR A 114 -5.27 -4.70 -0.13
C THR A 114 -5.79 -6.04 0.39
N GLN A 115 -6.11 -6.98 -0.50
CA GLN A 115 -6.60 -8.32 -0.11
C GLN A 115 -5.46 -9.29 0.21
N LEU A 116 -4.88 -9.16 1.41
CA LEU A 116 -3.72 -9.95 1.82
C LEU A 116 -3.96 -11.47 1.91
N PHE A 117 -5.18 -11.89 2.27
CA PHE A 117 -5.49 -13.28 2.57
C PHE A 117 -6.41 -13.94 1.55
N TRP A 118 -6.56 -13.37 0.35
CA TRP A 118 -7.28 -14.06 -0.72
C TRP A 118 -6.59 -15.41 -1.04
N PRO A 119 -7.30 -16.53 -1.25
CA PRO A 119 -8.76 -16.68 -1.37
C PRO A 119 -9.47 -17.05 -0.05
N ILE A 120 -8.80 -17.00 1.11
CA ILE A 120 -9.41 -17.32 2.41
C ILE A 120 -10.52 -16.31 2.75
N ASN A 121 -10.28 -15.03 2.50
CA ASN A 121 -11.29 -13.97 2.64
C ASN A 121 -11.02 -12.82 1.66
N ASN A 122 -12.04 -11.95 1.50
CA ASN A 122 -12.03 -10.80 0.61
C ASN A 122 -11.80 -9.46 1.36
N THR A 123 -11.28 -9.50 2.59
CA THR A 123 -11.09 -8.30 3.41
C THR A 123 -9.98 -7.42 2.83
N ARG A 124 -10.25 -6.11 2.66
CA ARG A 124 -9.25 -5.13 2.22
C ARG A 124 -8.57 -4.49 3.44
N TYR A 125 -7.29 -4.81 3.64
CA TYR A 125 -6.49 -4.28 4.75
C TYR A 125 -5.86 -2.94 4.37
N ALA A 126 -6.16 -1.89 5.14
CA ALA A 126 -5.57 -0.56 5.00
C ALA A 126 -5.15 -0.04 6.38
N TRP A 127 -3.84 -0.12 6.67
CA TRP A 127 -3.29 0.32 7.94
C TRP A 127 -3.08 1.84 8.00
N ASN A 128 -3.14 2.55 6.87
CA ASN A 128 -3.04 4.01 6.84
C ASN A 128 -1.77 4.55 7.53
N THR A 129 -0.61 3.92 7.37
CA THR A 129 0.63 4.31 8.06
C THR A 129 1.53 5.19 7.20
N ILE A 130 1.35 5.19 5.89
CA ILE A 130 2.16 5.95 4.93
C ILE A 130 1.32 6.45 3.75
N SER A 131 1.71 7.60 3.20
CA SER A 131 1.17 8.12 1.93
C SER A 131 1.60 7.24 0.75
N VAL A 132 0.81 7.20 -0.31
CA VAL A 132 1.15 6.46 -1.55
C VAL A 132 2.44 6.96 -2.20
N ILE A 133 2.73 8.25 -2.07
CA ILE A 133 3.99 8.87 -2.47
C ILE A 133 4.57 9.51 -1.23
N ASP A 134 5.79 9.09 -0.87
CA ASP A 134 6.53 9.62 0.27
C ASP A 134 8.04 9.70 -0.01
N PRO A 135 8.55 10.87 -0.43
CA PRO A 135 9.98 11.04 -0.71
C PRO A 135 10.88 10.82 0.51
N ALA A 136 10.40 11.06 1.73
CA ALA A 136 11.17 10.82 2.95
C ALA A 136 11.35 9.31 3.21
N PHE A 137 10.41 8.49 2.73
CA PHE A 137 10.57 7.04 2.71
C PHE A 137 11.48 6.58 1.56
N SER A 138 11.21 7.04 0.34
CA SER A 138 11.76 6.45 -0.89
C SER A 138 13.17 6.92 -1.24
N LEU A 139 13.50 8.20 -1.01
CA LEU A 139 14.82 8.75 -1.39
C LEU A 139 15.99 8.12 -0.60
N PRO A 140 15.91 7.93 0.74
CA PRO A 140 16.98 7.25 1.47
C PRO A 140 17.19 5.82 0.97
N ILE A 141 16.11 5.09 0.68
CA ILE A 141 16.17 3.72 0.13
C ILE A 141 16.89 3.75 -1.22
N LEU A 142 16.49 4.63 -2.14
CA LEU A 142 17.13 4.78 -3.45
C LEU A 142 18.63 5.02 -3.31
N ILE A 143 19.04 6.01 -2.51
CA ILE A 143 20.45 6.36 -2.31
C ILE A 143 21.24 5.16 -1.78
N LEU A 144 20.71 4.48 -0.76
CA LEU A 144 21.37 3.31 -0.16
C LEU A 144 21.46 2.13 -1.12
N LEU A 145 20.45 1.90 -1.96
CA LEU A 145 20.50 0.84 -2.98
C LEU A 145 21.48 1.16 -4.12
N LEU A 146 21.61 2.43 -4.49
CA LEU A 146 22.65 2.86 -5.43
C LEU A 146 24.04 2.57 -4.84
N PHE A 147 24.29 2.90 -3.56
CA PHE A 147 25.55 2.55 -2.90
C PHE A 147 25.75 1.04 -2.77
N ALA A 148 24.70 0.28 -2.47
CA ALA A 148 24.75 -1.18 -2.41
C ALA A 148 25.22 -1.78 -3.74
N ALA A 149 24.67 -1.30 -4.87
CA ALA A 149 25.03 -1.73 -6.21
C ALA A 149 26.46 -1.28 -6.61
N LEU A 150 26.79 0.01 -6.42
CA LEU A 150 28.07 0.60 -6.82
C LEU A 150 29.25 0.05 -6.01
N LYS A 151 29.10 -0.06 -4.68
CA LYS A 151 30.14 -0.58 -3.79
C LYS A 151 30.11 -2.10 -3.65
N ARG A 152 29.11 -2.75 -4.25
CA ARG A 152 28.82 -4.19 -4.10
C ARG A 152 28.83 -4.61 -2.63
N ASN A 153 28.15 -3.84 -1.79
CA ASN A 153 28.10 -4.09 -0.35
C ASN A 153 26.65 -4.17 0.13
N ARG A 154 26.24 -5.37 0.53
CA ARG A 154 24.88 -5.65 1.01
C ARG A 154 24.52 -4.93 2.31
N SER A 155 25.48 -4.40 3.07
CA SER A 155 25.18 -3.64 4.28
C SER A 155 24.32 -2.42 3.98
N TYR A 156 24.55 -1.73 2.85
CA TYR A 156 23.72 -0.59 2.46
C TYR A 156 22.27 -1.00 2.16
N ALA A 157 22.06 -2.15 1.49
CA ALA A 157 20.72 -2.70 1.26
C ALA A 157 20.04 -3.12 2.57
N ARG A 158 20.79 -3.66 3.54
CA ARG A 158 20.26 -3.95 4.89
C ARG A 158 19.86 -2.68 5.62
N VAL A 159 20.66 -1.62 5.56
CA VAL A 159 20.31 -0.32 6.15
C VAL A 159 19.08 0.27 5.45
N ALA A 160 18.95 0.13 4.13
CA ALA A 160 17.76 0.56 3.39
C ALA A 160 16.49 -0.18 3.84
N PHE A 161 16.59 -1.50 4.03
CA PHE A 161 15.48 -2.31 4.54
C PHE A 161 15.16 -2.02 6.01
N LEU A 162 16.17 -1.76 6.84
CA LEU A 162 15.95 -1.32 8.23
C LEU A 162 15.29 0.06 8.29
N TRP A 163 15.69 0.98 7.41
CA TRP A 163 15.06 2.29 7.27
C TRP A 163 13.57 2.14 6.92
N SER A 164 13.21 1.26 5.98
CA SER A 164 11.80 1.07 5.62
C SER A 164 10.98 0.54 6.81
N LEU A 165 11.50 -0.44 7.55
CA LEU A 165 10.84 -0.94 8.77
C LEU A 165 10.70 0.14 9.84
N ALA A 166 11.76 0.91 10.09
CA ALA A 166 11.74 1.98 11.08
C ALA A 166 10.75 3.09 10.72
N TYR A 167 10.71 3.50 9.45
CA TYR A 167 9.82 4.55 8.97
C TYR A 167 8.35 4.10 9.00
N LEU A 168 8.04 2.88 8.58
CA LEU A 168 6.68 2.33 8.66
C LEU A 168 6.22 2.18 10.12
N THR A 169 7.12 1.76 11.01
CA THR A 169 6.84 1.68 12.46
C THR A 169 6.56 3.07 13.03
N LEU A 170 7.36 4.07 12.66
CA LEU A 170 7.08 5.45 13.03
C LEU A 170 5.71 5.90 12.49
N GLY A 171 5.36 5.51 11.25
CA GLY A 171 4.04 5.76 10.67
C GLY A 171 2.89 5.20 11.49
N VAL A 172 3.02 3.97 12.01
CA VAL A 172 2.04 3.37 12.95
C VAL A 172 1.90 4.23 14.20
N ILE A 173 3.01 4.58 14.86
CA ILE A 173 3.00 5.39 16.09
C ILE A 173 2.33 6.75 15.84
N GLN A 174 2.65 7.39 14.72
CA GLN A 174 2.14 8.71 14.36
C GLN A 174 0.64 8.66 14.00
N ARG A 175 0.19 7.61 13.31
CA ARG A 175 -1.23 7.33 13.06
C ARG A 175 -1.99 7.21 14.38
N ASP A 176 -1.51 6.39 15.31
CA ASP A 176 -2.20 6.13 16.58
C ASP A 176 -2.27 7.41 17.43
N ARG A 177 -1.23 8.24 17.42
CA ARG A 177 -1.24 9.57 18.04
C ARG A 177 -2.29 10.49 17.40
N ALA A 178 -2.44 10.44 16.07
CA ALA A 178 -3.43 11.24 15.36
C ALA A 178 -4.86 10.75 15.63
N GLU A 179 -5.08 9.43 15.72
CA GLU A 179 -6.38 8.86 16.10
C GLU A 179 -6.75 9.21 17.55
N ALA A 180 -5.79 9.14 18.47
CA ALA A 180 -6.01 9.56 19.85
C ALA A 180 -6.38 11.05 19.96
N ALA A 181 -5.78 11.92 19.15
CA ALA A 181 -6.19 13.33 19.04
C ALA A 181 -7.60 13.46 18.43
N GLY A 182 -7.91 12.64 17.42
CA GLY A 182 -9.23 12.57 16.82
C GLY A 182 -10.35 12.24 17.81
N TRP A 183 -10.12 11.24 18.68
CA TRP A 183 -11.09 10.89 19.73
C TRP A 183 -11.32 12.02 20.74
N LYS A 184 -10.31 12.85 21.01
CA LYS A 184 -10.48 14.07 21.82
C LYS A 184 -11.36 15.09 21.12
N ILE A 185 -11.20 15.29 19.81
CA ILE A 185 -12.06 16.18 19.00
C ILE A 185 -13.53 15.71 19.08
N VAL A 186 -13.77 14.40 18.95
CA VAL A 186 -15.11 13.81 19.07
C VAL A 186 -15.73 14.13 20.44
N GLN A 187 -14.97 13.96 21.52
CA GLN A 187 -15.43 14.27 22.88
C GLN A 187 -15.69 15.76 23.10
N GLU A 188 -14.79 16.63 22.65
CA GLU A 188 -14.92 18.09 22.77
C GLU A 188 -16.14 18.62 22.01
N ARG A 189 -16.46 18.03 20.85
CA ARG A 189 -17.67 18.35 20.08
C ARG A 189 -18.93 17.66 20.61
N GLN A 190 -18.81 16.81 21.63
CA GLN A 190 -19.92 16.01 22.17
C GLN A 190 -20.60 15.15 21.10
N HIS A 191 -19.83 14.65 20.12
CA HIS A 191 -20.32 13.77 19.07
C HIS A 191 -20.23 12.29 19.50
N SER A 192 -21.12 11.47 18.95
CA SER A 192 -21.04 10.00 19.07
C SER A 192 -20.47 9.41 17.80
N ALA A 193 -19.16 9.14 17.77
CA ALA A 193 -18.50 8.58 16.59
C ALA A 193 -18.61 7.05 16.55
N VAL A 194 -19.08 6.51 15.43
CA VAL A 194 -19.16 5.07 15.12
C VAL A 194 -17.78 4.54 14.75
N GLN A 195 -17.03 5.31 13.96
CA GLN A 195 -15.68 4.97 13.52
C GLN A 195 -14.83 6.22 13.38
N LEU A 196 -13.53 6.08 13.62
CA LEU A 196 -12.51 7.10 13.37
C LEU A 196 -11.31 6.47 12.67
N LYS A 197 -10.74 7.16 11.69
CA LYS A 197 -9.51 6.77 10.99
C LYS A 197 -8.60 7.98 10.80
N ALA A 198 -7.30 7.80 11.01
CA ALA A 198 -6.30 8.78 10.60
C ALA A 198 -5.57 8.31 9.32
N LYS A 199 -5.40 9.21 8.35
CA LYS A 199 -4.66 8.98 7.10
C LYS A 199 -3.55 10.03 6.96
N PRO A 200 -2.30 9.66 6.66
CA PRO A 200 -1.24 10.63 6.50
C PRO A 200 -1.50 11.49 5.26
N THR A 201 -1.09 12.75 5.30
CA THR A 201 -1.09 13.60 4.10
C THR A 201 0.12 13.27 3.23
N PHE A 202 0.15 13.89 2.04
CA PHE A 202 1.18 13.62 1.04
C PHE A 202 2.60 13.86 1.58
N GLY A 203 3.49 12.88 1.39
CA GLY A 203 4.92 13.07 1.56
C GLY A 203 5.45 13.20 3.00
N ASN A 204 4.66 12.88 4.02
CA ASN A 204 5.12 13.06 5.41
C ASN A 204 4.32 12.22 6.44
N LEU A 205 4.91 12.06 7.64
CA LEU A 205 4.27 11.43 8.81
C LEU A 205 3.91 12.45 9.92
N LEU A 206 3.81 13.73 9.56
CA LEU A 206 3.59 14.82 10.53
C LEU A 206 2.15 15.31 10.52
N VAL A 207 1.52 15.44 9.36
CA VAL A 207 0.18 15.97 9.20
C VAL A 207 -0.73 14.85 8.74
N TRP A 208 -1.85 14.70 9.43
CA TRP A 208 -2.78 13.58 9.29
C TRP A 208 -4.18 14.12 9.10
N LYS A 209 -4.89 13.57 8.12
CA LYS A 209 -6.32 13.76 7.96
C LYS A 209 -7.03 12.78 8.89
N VAL A 210 -7.72 13.30 9.88
CA VAL A 210 -8.59 12.52 10.77
C VAL A 210 -10.00 12.61 10.22
N ILE A 211 -10.61 11.44 10.00
CA ILE A 211 -11.99 11.33 9.53
C ILE A 211 -12.74 10.52 10.58
N TYR A 212 -13.85 11.03 11.06
CA TYR A 212 -14.75 10.24 11.89
C TYR A 212 -16.18 10.31 11.40
N GLU A 213 -16.91 9.25 11.70
CA GLU A 213 -18.25 8.98 11.23
C GLU A 213 -19.22 9.04 12.41
N THR A 214 -20.28 9.82 12.28
CA THR A 214 -21.46 9.80 13.19
C THR A 214 -22.60 9.04 12.52
N GLU A 215 -23.79 8.98 13.09
CA GLU A 215 -24.95 8.34 12.42
C GLU A 215 -25.24 8.99 11.06
N ASP A 216 -25.27 10.32 11.00
CA ASP A 216 -25.73 11.08 9.83
C ASP A 216 -24.62 11.77 9.02
N ASN A 217 -23.44 12.02 9.60
CA ASN A 217 -22.40 12.85 8.98
C ASN A 217 -21.00 12.24 9.08
N TYR A 218 -20.15 12.57 8.10
CA TYR A 218 -18.70 12.48 8.19
C TYR A 218 -18.11 13.83 8.59
N TYR A 219 -17.09 13.80 9.44
CA TYR A 219 -16.32 14.97 9.83
C TYR A 219 -14.86 14.75 9.47
N VAL A 220 -14.22 15.80 8.96
CA VAL A 220 -12.82 15.76 8.53
C VAL A 220 -12.07 16.89 9.19
N ASP A 221 -10.98 16.54 9.88
CA ASP A 221 -10.07 17.49 10.52
C ASP A 221 -8.62 17.17 10.12
N ALA A 222 -7.74 18.16 10.23
CA ALA A 222 -6.31 17.93 10.09
C ALA A 222 -5.63 17.99 11.47
N VAL A 223 -4.77 17.02 11.75
CA VAL A 223 -4.01 16.93 12.99
C VAL A 223 -2.53 16.83 12.65
N ARG A 224 -1.73 17.75 13.19
CA ARG A 224 -0.27 17.69 13.12
C ARG A 224 0.27 17.06 14.40
N VAL A 225 0.92 15.90 14.29
CA VAL A 225 1.50 15.10 15.38
C VAL A 225 3.02 15.26 15.47
N GLY A 226 3.49 16.49 15.64
CA GLY A 226 4.92 16.78 15.84
C GLY A 226 5.39 16.48 17.26
N ARG A 227 6.24 17.37 17.81
CA ARG A 227 6.57 17.37 19.24
C ARG A 227 5.33 17.66 20.10
N SER A 228 4.48 18.58 19.65
CA SER A 228 3.14 18.84 20.19
C SER A 228 2.07 18.48 19.15
N ILE A 229 0.86 18.26 19.64
CA ILE A 229 -0.33 18.05 18.80
C ILE A 229 -0.92 19.42 18.48
N LYS A 230 -1.17 19.68 17.20
CA LYS A 230 -1.92 20.86 16.74
C LYS A 230 -3.09 20.41 15.87
N ILE A 231 -4.29 20.85 16.23
CA ILE A 231 -5.54 20.53 15.53
C ILE A 231 -5.89 21.70 14.62
N TYR A 232 -6.32 21.38 13.41
CA TYR A 232 -6.85 22.29 12.41
C TYR A 232 -8.28 21.84 12.13
N PRO A 233 -9.27 22.60 12.61
CA PRO A 233 -10.67 22.30 12.34
C PRO A 233 -10.91 22.22 10.84
N GLY A 234 -11.64 21.21 10.40
CA GLY A 234 -12.10 21.11 9.02
C GLY A 234 -13.62 21.18 8.92
N GLU A 235 -14.18 20.39 8.02
CA GLU A 235 -15.57 20.46 7.59
C GLU A 235 -16.32 19.16 7.87
N SER A 236 -17.64 19.20 7.68
CA SER A 236 -18.52 18.03 7.77
C SER A 236 -19.37 17.90 6.52
N THR A 237 -19.75 16.67 6.20
CA THR A 237 -20.65 16.36 5.08
C THR A 237 -21.65 15.27 5.49
N PRO A 238 -22.92 15.35 5.07
CA PRO A 238 -23.90 14.30 5.35
C PRO A 238 -23.52 13.01 4.63
N LYS A 239 -23.86 11.87 5.23
CA LYS A 239 -23.71 10.56 4.61
C LYS A 239 -24.62 10.42 3.41
N LEU A 240 -24.14 9.62 2.45
CA LEU A 240 -24.96 9.19 1.34
C LEU A 240 -26.05 8.23 1.84
N SER A 241 -27.32 8.59 1.60
CA SER A 241 -28.46 7.69 1.79
C SER A 241 -29.11 7.43 0.43
N VAL A 242 -28.82 6.26 -0.13
CA VAL A 242 -29.27 5.88 -1.47
C VAL A 242 -30.80 5.92 -1.57
N LYS A 243 -31.52 5.46 -0.54
CA LYS A 243 -32.99 5.43 -0.53
C LYS A 243 -33.62 6.82 -0.63
N THR A 244 -33.02 7.82 0.01
CA THR A 244 -33.58 9.18 0.06
C THR A 244 -33.08 10.04 -1.10
N GLN A 245 -31.84 9.87 -1.52
CA GLN A 245 -31.22 10.68 -2.58
C GLN A 245 -31.42 10.10 -3.98
N PHE A 246 -31.64 8.80 -4.09
CA PHE A 246 -31.94 8.10 -5.35
C PHE A 246 -33.20 7.21 -5.23
N PRO A 247 -34.37 7.78 -4.88
CA PRO A 247 -35.61 7.00 -4.71
C PRO A 247 -36.10 6.33 -6.01
N TRP A 248 -35.64 6.81 -7.17
CA TRP A 248 -35.94 6.27 -8.50
C TRP A 248 -35.01 5.11 -8.91
N LEU A 249 -33.99 4.78 -8.11
CA LEU A 249 -33.01 3.77 -8.49
C LEU A 249 -33.60 2.37 -8.34
N ASP A 250 -33.75 1.67 -9.46
CA ASP A 250 -34.11 0.25 -9.45
C ASP A 250 -32.98 -0.58 -8.79
N PRO A 251 -33.25 -1.33 -7.70
CA PRO A 251 -32.26 -2.17 -7.04
C PRO A 251 -31.62 -3.25 -7.94
N GLN A 252 -32.26 -3.63 -9.04
CA GLN A 252 -31.74 -4.61 -9.99
C GLN A 252 -30.91 -3.98 -11.12
N SER A 253 -30.92 -2.65 -11.24
CA SER A 253 -30.16 -1.93 -12.24
C SER A 253 -28.65 -2.09 -12.08
N GLN A 254 -27.90 -1.91 -13.17
CA GLN A 254 -26.44 -1.90 -13.14
C GLN A 254 -25.92 -0.81 -12.19
N GLN A 255 -26.56 0.37 -12.19
CA GLN A 255 -26.16 1.48 -11.33
C GLN A 255 -26.28 1.15 -9.84
N ALA A 256 -27.32 0.44 -9.42
CA ALA A 256 -27.46 -0.01 -8.03
C ALA A 256 -26.35 -1.01 -7.63
N LYS A 257 -26.02 -1.94 -8.53
CA LYS A 257 -24.91 -2.89 -8.33
C LYS A 257 -23.57 -2.16 -8.25
N ASP A 258 -23.36 -1.15 -9.08
CA ASP A 258 -22.13 -0.35 -9.10
C ASP A 258 -21.95 0.48 -7.83
N ILE A 259 -23.03 1.04 -7.27
CA ILE A 259 -23.01 1.71 -5.95
C ILE A 259 -22.59 0.72 -4.87
N GLU A 260 -23.14 -0.50 -4.86
CA GLU A 260 -22.76 -1.52 -3.88
C GLU A 260 -21.31 -2.01 -4.04
N ARG A 261 -20.85 -2.20 -5.29
CA ARG A 261 -19.44 -2.51 -5.59
C ARG A 261 -18.51 -1.43 -5.05
N PHE A 262 -18.86 -0.16 -5.26
CA PHE A 262 -18.08 0.96 -4.75
C PHE A 262 -18.12 1.06 -3.22
N ARG A 263 -19.29 0.87 -2.59
CA ARG A 263 -19.45 0.84 -1.12
C ARG A 263 -18.57 -0.24 -0.48
N TRP A 264 -18.51 -1.41 -1.09
CA TRP A 264 -17.60 -2.48 -0.63
C TRP A 264 -16.14 -2.08 -0.81
N PHE A 265 -15.77 -1.53 -1.98
CA PHE A 265 -14.41 -1.07 -2.26
C PHE A 265 -13.93 0.03 -1.29
N SER A 266 -14.81 0.98 -0.95
CA SER A 266 -14.54 2.08 -0.01
C SER A 266 -14.58 1.65 1.46
N ASN A 267 -14.94 0.39 1.75
CA ASN A 267 -15.13 -0.14 3.09
C ASN A 267 -16.20 0.67 3.87
N GLY A 268 -17.29 1.02 3.20
CA GLY A 268 -18.45 1.73 3.75
C GLY A 268 -18.34 3.26 3.79
N PHE A 269 -17.26 3.84 3.25
CA PHE A 269 -17.06 5.30 3.13
C PHE A 269 -17.63 5.88 1.82
#